data_AF-A0A9X8VFD1-F1
#
_entry.id   AF-A0A9X8VFD1-F1
#
_cell.length_a   1.000
_cell.length_b   1.000
_cell.length_c   1.000
_cell.angle_alpha   90.00
_cell.angle_beta   90.00
_cell.angle_gamma   90.00
#
_symmetry.space_group_name_H-M   'P 1'
#
loop_
_entity.id
_entity.type
_entity.pdbx_description
1 polymer ?
#
loop_
_entity_poly.entity_id
_entity_poly.type
_entity_poly.pdbx_seq_one_letter_code
_entity_poly.pdbx_strand_id
1 'polypeptide(L)'
;IQLADLELGKHPAQKRLILEELLAHNLSMLAVRAGAQSYQAQPLLPDDRLKNRFLAQLPFSPTGAQTRVVADIEADMQKDFPMMRLVQGDVGSGKTLVAALAALRAIAHGKQVALMAPTELLAEQHANNFRQWFEPLGLEVGWLAGKQKGKARIAQQEA
;
A
#
# COMPACT_ATOMS: atom_id res chain seq x y z
N ILE A 1 15.57 -47.79 -0.42
CA ILE A 1 14.98 -46.66 -1.16
C ILE A 1 13.86 -47.24 -2.02
N GLN A 2 12.59 -47.08 -1.63
CA GLN A 2 11.46 -47.57 -2.43
C GLN A 2 10.96 -46.43 -3.32
N LEU A 3 10.80 -46.68 -4.62
CA LEU A 3 10.25 -45.67 -5.55
C LEU A 3 8.86 -45.18 -5.13
N ALA A 4 8.05 -46.06 -4.54
CA ALA A 4 6.72 -45.73 -4.03
C ALA A 4 6.75 -44.58 -2.98
N ASP A 5 7.80 -44.49 -2.16
CA ASP A 5 7.91 -43.41 -1.18
C ASP A 5 8.22 -42.05 -1.82
N LEU A 6 8.90 -42.03 -2.97
CA LEU A 6 9.17 -40.82 -3.75
C LEU A 6 7.89 -40.35 -4.47
N GLU A 7 7.14 -41.26 -5.07
CA GLU A 7 5.86 -40.94 -5.72
C GLU A 7 4.83 -40.39 -4.74
N LEU A 8 4.81 -40.91 -3.50
CA LEU A 8 3.88 -40.49 -2.45
C LEU A 8 4.34 -39.26 -1.65
N GLY A 9 5.47 -38.62 -1.97
CA GLY A 9 5.94 -37.46 -1.22
C GLY A 9 6.54 -37.77 0.16
N LYS A 10 6.70 -39.06 0.50
CA LYS A 10 7.05 -39.51 1.86
C LYS A 10 8.55 -39.73 2.05
N HIS A 11 9.30 -39.82 0.96
CA HIS A 11 10.72 -40.11 0.98
C HIS A 11 11.49 -39.07 1.80
N PRO A 12 12.35 -39.46 2.76
CA PRO A 12 13.09 -38.53 3.62
C PRO A 12 13.91 -37.49 2.86
N ALA A 13 14.52 -37.86 1.72
CA ALA A 13 15.27 -36.91 0.90
C ALA A 13 14.38 -35.84 0.25
N GLN A 14 13.16 -36.19 -0.16
CA GLN A 14 12.21 -35.24 -0.72
C GLN A 14 11.68 -34.29 0.35
N LYS A 15 11.37 -34.81 1.55
CA LYS A 15 10.99 -33.98 2.71
C LYS A 15 12.11 -33.02 3.11
N ARG A 16 13.36 -33.49 3.08
CA ARG A 16 14.53 -32.64 3.34
C ARG A 16 14.65 -31.53 2.30
N LEU A 17 14.53 -31.85 1.01
CA LEU A 17 14.59 -30.85 -0.06
C LEU A 17 13.47 -29.80 0.09
N ILE A 18 12.23 -30.23 0.31
CA ILE A 18 11.09 -29.34 0.56
C ILE A 18 11.37 -28.41 1.76
N LEU A 19 11.89 -28.97 2.86
CA LEU A 19 12.21 -28.19 4.05
C LEU A 19 13.33 -27.18 3.78
N GLU A 20 14.41 -27.60 3.11
CA GLU A 20 15.55 -26.74 2.78
C GLU A 20 15.11 -25.58 1.87
N GLU A 21 14.26 -25.82 0.87
CA GLU A 21 13.73 -24.77 -0.01
C GLU A 21 12.83 -23.78 0.75
N LEU A 22 11.88 -24.28 1.57
CA LEU A 22 11.00 -23.43 2.37
C LEU A 22 11.79 -22.62 3.41
N LEU A 23 12.80 -23.22 4.03
CA LEU A 23 13.67 -22.55 4.98
C LEU A 23 14.49 -21.45 4.29
N ALA A 24 15.12 -21.76 3.15
CA ALA A 24 15.87 -20.77 2.37
C ALA A 24 14.98 -19.60 1.94
N HIS A 25 13.75 -19.86 1.49
CA HIS A 25 12.80 -18.82 1.13
C HIS A 25 12.41 -17.94 2.34
N ASN A 26 12.10 -18.55 3.49
CA ASN A 26 11.75 -17.81 4.70
C ASN A 26 12.92 -16.94 5.20
N LEU A 27 14.13 -17.49 5.24
CA LEU A 27 15.33 -16.74 5.62
C LEU A 27 15.59 -15.54 4.67
N SER A 28 15.37 -15.73 3.36
CA SER A 28 15.45 -14.64 2.38
C SER A 28 14.43 -13.54 2.68
N MET A 29 13.18 -13.89 2.96
CA MET A 29 12.13 -12.92 3.33
C MET A 29 12.44 -12.18 4.63
N LEU A 30 12.99 -12.87 5.64
CA LEU A 30 13.44 -12.24 6.89
C LEU A 30 14.61 -11.28 6.65
N ALA A 31 15.56 -11.64 5.79
CA ALA A 31 16.67 -10.78 5.42
C ALA A 31 16.20 -9.52 4.69
N VAL A 32 15.26 -9.65 3.74
CA VAL A 32 14.63 -8.51 3.06
C VAL A 32 13.92 -7.60 4.06
N ARG A 33 13.16 -8.18 5.01
CA ARG A 33 12.46 -7.42 6.06
C ARG A 33 13.44 -6.69 6.98
N ALA A 34 14.51 -7.37 7.43
CA ALA A 34 15.53 -6.75 8.26
C ALA A 34 16.24 -5.60 7.52
N GLY A 35 16.53 -5.78 6.23
CA GLY A 35 17.05 -4.72 5.37
C GLY A 35 16.12 -3.52 5.30
N ALA A 36 14.83 -3.74 5.06
CA ALA A 36 13.83 -2.65 5.03
C ALA A 36 13.71 -1.93 6.39
N GLN A 37 13.79 -2.66 7.49
CA GLN A 37 13.71 -2.11 8.85
C GLN A 37 15.00 -1.42 9.31
N SER A 38 16.11 -1.59 8.59
CA SER A 38 17.36 -0.88 8.90
C SER A 38 17.30 0.61 8.51
N TYR A 39 16.41 0.97 7.58
CA TYR A 39 16.16 2.36 7.22
C TYR A 39 15.33 3.05 8.30
N GLN A 40 15.64 4.32 8.53
CA GLN A 40 14.87 5.19 9.41
C GLN A 40 13.76 5.87 8.62
N ALA A 41 12.57 5.94 9.21
CA ALA A 41 11.43 6.70 8.67
C ALA A 41 10.90 7.65 9.75
N GLN A 42 10.29 8.76 9.32
CA GLN A 42 9.63 9.67 10.24
C GLN A 42 8.29 9.06 10.71
N PRO A 43 8.08 8.86 12.02
CA PRO A 43 6.79 8.44 12.55
C PRO A 43 5.68 9.45 12.26
N LEU A 44 4.52 8.96 11.82
CA LEU A 44 3.32 9.76 11.55
C LEU A 44 2.27 9.53 12.65
N LEU A 45 2.33 10.36 13.69
CA LEU A 45 1.49 10.29 14.90
C LEU A 45 0.00 10.52 14.61
N PRO A 46 -0.93 10.07 15.49
CA PRO A 46 -2.36 10.31 15.35
C PRO A 46 -2.77 11.75 15.00
N ASP A 47 -3.20 11.96 13.75
CA ASP A 47 -3.93 13.14 13.27
C ASP A 47 -5.07 12.68 12.36
N ASP A 48 -6.29 12.85 12.86
CA ASP A 48 -7.51 12.37 12.22
C ASP A 48 -8.34 13.51 11.61
N ARG A 49 -7.84 14.76 11.59
CA ARG A 49 -8.61 15.93 11.13
C ARG A 49 -9.07 15.79 9.67
N LEU A 50 -8.13 15.48 8.77
CA LEU A 50 -8.45 15.25 7.36
C LEU A 50 -9.26 13.97 7.15
N LYS A 51 -8.91 12.89 7.86
CA LYS A 51 -9.64 11.62 7.82
C LYS A 51 -11.11 11.80 8.18
N ASN A 52 -11.42 12.51 9.26
CA ASN A 52 -12.79 12.70 9.73
C ASN A 52 -13.60 13.57 8.78
N ARG A 53 -13.00 14.65 8.24
CA ARG A 53 -13.64 15.46 7.19
C ARG A 53 -13.93 14.63 5.93
N PHE A 54 -12.97 13.82 5.51
CA PHE A 54 -13.11 12.94 4.35
C PHE A 54 -14.20 11.88 4.56
N LEU A 55 -14.29 11.25 5.73
CA LEU A 55 -15.33 10.26 6.00
C LEU A 55 -16.72 10.90 6.07
N ALA A 56 -16.84 12.12 6.59
CA ALA A 56 -18.11 12.83 6.71
C ALA A 56 -18.75 13.23 5.37
N GLN A 57 -17.96 13.37 4.30
CA GLN A 57 -18.45 13.69 2.96
C GLN A 57 -18.82 12.45 2.12
N LEU A 58 -18.47 11.25 2.56
CA LEU A 58 -18.76 10.03 1.79
C LEU A 58 -20.24 9.64 1.94
N PRO A 59 -20.92 9.23 0.85
CA PRO A 59 -22.30 8.75 0.92
C PRO A 59 -22.41 7.32 1.49
N PHE A 60 -21.30 6.76 1.98
CA PHE A 60 -21.20 5.42 2.55
C PHE A 60 -20.16 5.43 3.67
N SER A 61 -20.19 4.40 4.51
CA SER A 61 -19.17 4.19 5.55
C SER A 61 -18.22 3.06 5.18
N PRO A 62 -16.94 3.11 5.62
CA PRO A 62 -16.03 1.99 5.45
C PRO A 62 -16.59 0.73 6.10
N THR A 63 -16.35 -0.42 5.47
CA THR A 63 -16.70 -1.71 6.07
C THR A 63 -15.79 -1.99 7.27
N GLY A 64 -16.21 -2.88 8.18
CA GLY A 64 -15.37 -3.28 9.31
C GLY A 64 -14.01 -3.85 8.88
N ALA A 65 -13.93 -4.50 7.71
CA ALA A 65 -12.68 -4.96 7.15
C ALA A 65 -11.77 -3.80 6.71
N GLN A 66 -12.31 -2.80 6.03
CA GLN A 66 -11.56 -1.61 5.63
C GLN A 66 -11.07 -0.84 6.86
N THR A 67 -11.91 -0.63 7.87
CA THR A 67 -11.53 0.04 9.12
C THR A 67 -10.38 -0.67 9.82
N ARG A 68 -10.42 -2.00 9.91
CA ARG A 68 -9.33 -2.79 10.48
C ARG A 68 -8.02 -2.62 9.71
N VAL A 69 -8.06 -2.74 8.38
CA VAL A 69 -6.86 -2.58 7.54
C VAL A 69 -6.28 -1.17 7.65
N VAL A 70 -7.13 -0.15 7.70
CA VAL A 70 -6.69 1.24 7.90
C VAL A 70 -6.02 1.41 9.26
N ALA A 71 -6.60 0.86 10.33
CA ALA A 71 -5.98 0.89 11.66
C ALA A 71 -4.62 0.18 11.68
N ASP A 72 -4.49 -0.95 11.00
CA ASP A 72 -3.22 -1.67 10.89
C ASP A 72 -2.15 -0.85 10.14
N ILE A 73 -2.56 -0.14 9.08
CA ILE A 73 -1.70 0.78 8.32
C ILE A 73 -1.29 1.97 9.20
N GLU A 74 -2.24 2.63 9.87
CA GLU A 74 -1.99 3.77 10.75
C GLU A 74 -1.08 3.40 11.92
N ALA A 75 -1.20 2.19 12.46
CA ALA A 75 -0.32 1.67 13.50
C ALA A 75 1.12 1.42 12.99
N ASP A 76 1.27 1.05 11.71
CA ASP A 76 2.60 0.85 11.11
C ASP A 76 3.26 2.16 10.72
N MET A 77 2.48 3.14 10.24
CA MET A 77 2.95 4.49 9.92
C MET A 77 3.46 5.27 11.16
N GLN A 78 3.11 4.82 12.37
CA GLN A 78 3.62 5.37 13.63
C GLN A 78 5.00 4.85 14.03
N LYS A 79 5.57 3.89 13.30
CA LYS A 79 6.89 3.33 13.60
C LYS A 79 8.00 4.17 12.99
N ASP A 80 9.20 3.98 13.51
CA ASP A 80 10.44 4.66 13.12
C ASP A 80 11.16 3.99 11.94
N PHE A 81 10.52 3.00 11.30
CA PHE A 81 11.01 2.34 10.09
C PHE A 81 9.96 2.35 8.98
N PRO A 82 10.36 2.25 7.69
CA PRO A 82 9.42 2.30 6.58
C PRO A 82 8.33 1.22 6.65
N MET A 83 7.08 1.64 6.43
CA MET A 83 5.96 0.72 6.27
C MET A 83 6.07 -0.02 4.92
N MET A 84 5.99 -1.36 4.95
CA MET A 84 5.91 -2.19 3.76
C MET A 84 4.76 -3.18 3.90
N ARG A 85 3.63 -2.88 3.26
CA ARG A 85 2.38 -3.65 3.41
C ARG A 85 1.77 -3.99 2.06
N LEU A 86 1.20 -5.20 1.99
CA LEU A 86 0.36 -5.63 0.89
C LEU A 86 -1.10 -5.65 1.36
N VAL A 87 -1.93 -4.79 0.77
CA VAL A 87 -3.38 -4.81 0.99
C VAL A 87 -4.01 -5.74 -0.05
N GLN A 88 -4.48 -6.90 0.38
CA GLN A 88 -5.16 -7.87 -0.47
C GLN A 88 -6.68 -7.81 -0.31
N GLY A 89 -7.39 -8.02 -1.42
CA GLY A 89 -8.85 -8.10 -1.44
C GLY A 89 -9.38 -8.17 -2.88
N ASP A 90 -10.58 -8.70 -3.04
CA ASP A 90 -11.19 -8.91 -4.36
C ASP A 90 -11.42 -7.60 -5.12
N VAL A 91 -11.66 -7.69 -6.42
CA VAL A 91 -12.08 -6.53 -7.24
C VAL A 91 -13.36 -5.96 -6.64
N GLY A 92 -13.42 -4.64 -6.44
CA GLY A 92 -14.58 -3.97 -5.83
C GLY A 92 -14.59 -3.92 -4.29
N SER A 93 -13.64 -4.56 -3.59
CA SER A 93 -13.56 -4.51 -2.10
C SER A 93 -13.20 -3.14 -1.49
N GLY A 94 -13.04 -2.09 -2.31
CA GLY A 94 -12.75 -0.73 -1.85
C GLY A 94 -11.30 -0.48 -1.40
N LYS A 95 -10.33 -1.20 -1.97
CA LYS A 95 -8.88 -0.96 -1.71
C LYS A 95 -8.47 0.50 -1.93
N THR A 96 -9.09 1.17 -2.91
CA THR A 96 -8.84 2.59 -3.20
C THR A 96 -9.20 3.50 -2.03
N LEU A 97 -10.26 3.19 -1.28
CA LEU A 97 -10.63 3.94 -0.07
C LEU A 97 -9.57 3.79 1.02
N VAL A 98 -9.06 2.58 1.22
CA VAL A 98 -7.96 2.31 2.17
C VAL A 98 -6.72 3.11 1.80
N ALA A 99 -6.37 3.16 0.51
CA ALA A 99 -5.24 3.94 0.02
C ALA A 99 -5.43 5.45 0.24
N ALA A 100 -6.65 5.97 0.01
CA ALA A 100 -6.97 7.37 0.27
C ALA A 100 -6.82 7.74 1.76
N LEU A 101 -7.31 6.88 2.67
CA LEU A 101 -7.18 7.10 4.11
C LEU A 101 -5.71 7.10 4.57
N ALA A 102 -4.90 6.17 4.04
CA ALA A 102 -3.45 6.16 4.29
C ALA A 102 -2.75 7.42 3.76
N ALA A 103 -3.15 7.89 2.56
CA ALA A 103 -2.61 9.11 1.97
C ALA A 103 -2.90 10.35 2.83
N LEU A 104 -4.13 10.49 3.33
CA LEU A 104 -4.53 11.62 4.18
C LEU A 104 -3.70 11.72 5.45
N ARG A 105 -3.26 10.59 6.02
CA ARG A 105 -2.38 10.58 7.19
C ARG A 105 -1.02 11.19 6.89
N ALA A 106 -0.42 10.84 5.76
CA ALA A 106 0.85 11.43 5.31
C ALA A 106 0.68 12.93 5.01
N ILE A 107 -0.39 13.30 4.31
CA ILE A 107 -0.71 14.69 3.95
C ILE A 107 -0.94 15.56 5.20
N ALA A 108 -1.62 15.02 6.23
CA ALA A 108 -1.81 15.72 7.50
C ALA A 108 -0.49 16.10 8.20
N HIS A 109 0.60 15.40 7.89
CA HIS A 109 1.96 15.66 8.39
C HIS A 109 2.82 16.45 7.40
N GLY A 110 2.21 17.10 6.40
CA GLY A 110 2.91 17.91 5.40
C GLY A 110 3.77 17.06 4.45
N LYS A 111 3.43 15.78 4.24
CA LYS A 111 4.14 14.90 3.30
C LYS A 111 3.36 14.79 1.99
N GLN A 112 4.09 14.65 0.89
CA GLN A 112 3.52 14.33 -0.41
C GLN A 112 3.27 12.82 -0.52
N VAL A 113 2.27 12.45 -1.32
CA VAL A 113 1.91 11.06 -1.58
C VAL A 113 1.91 10.80 -3.07
N ALA A 114 2.61 9.74 -3.49
CA ALA A 114 2.58 9.25 -4.86
C ALA A 114 1.74 7.98 -4.95
N LEU A 115 0.73 7.98 -5.83
CA LEU A 115 -0.02 6.79 -6.21
C LEU A 115 0.43 6.34 -7.60
N MET A 116 0.85 5.09 -7.73
CA MET A 116 1.27 4.50 -9.00
C MET A 116 0.24 3.49 -9.49
N ALA A 117 0.02 3.44 -10.81
CA ALA A 117 -0.85 2.48 -11.47
C ALA A 117 -0.15 1.90 -12.72
N PRO A 118 -0.48 0.67 -13.14
CA PRO A 118 0.26 -0.01 -14.20
C PRO A 118 -0.03 0.52 -15.61
N THR A 119 -1.11 1.29 -15.80
CA THR A 119 -1.48 1.89 -17.09
C THR A 119 -1.92 3.33 -16.90
N GLU A 120 -1.73 4.15 -17.94
CA GLU A 120 -2.16 5.56 -17.94
C GLU A 120 -3.66 5.70 -17.67
N LEU A 121 -4.48 4.83 -18.25
CA LEU A 121 -5.94 4.84 -18.05
C LEU A 121 -6.32 4.59 -16.59
N LEU A 122 -5.68 3.63 -15.92
CA LEU A 122 -5.93 3.38 -14.49
C LEU A 122 -5.42 4.53 -13.61
N ALA A 123 -4.26 5.11 -13.96
CA ALA A 123 -3.72 6.27 -13.26
C ALA A 123 -4.68 7.47 -13.36
N GLU A 124 -5.23 7.72 -14.55
CA GLU A 124 -6.22 8.78 -14.79
C GLU A 124 -7.52 8.53 -14.02
N GLN A 125 -8.03 7.29 -14.03
CA GLN A 125 -9.21 6.91 -13.24
C GLN A 125 -8.99 7.15 -11.74
N HIS A 126 -7.83 6.76 -11.21
CA HIS A 126 -7.49 7.05 -9.82
C HIS A 126 -7.36 8.54 -9.56
N ALA A 127 -6.67 9.30 -10.41
CA ALA A 127 -6.54 10.75 -10.26
C ALA A 127 -7.91 11.44 -10.22
N ASN A 128 -8.84 11.06 -11.10
CA ASN A 128 -10.19 11.62 -11.12
C ASN A 128 -10.98 11.29 -9.84
N ASN A 129 -10.92 10.04 -9.36
CA ASN A 129 -11.56 9.66 -8.10
C ASN A 129 -10.96 10.42 -6.90
N PHE A 130 -9.64 10.55 -6.86
CA PHE A 130 -8.95 11.26 -5.78
C PHE A 130 -9.24 12.76 -5.82
N ARG A 131 -9.29 13.40 -6.99
CA ARG A 131 -9.71 14.82 -7.13
C ARG A 131 -11.10 15.05 -6.54
N GLN A 132 -12.08 14.24 -6.94
CA GLN A 132 -13.45 14.32 -6.41
C GLN A 132 -13.50 14.20 -4.88
N TRP A 133 -12.61 13.40 -4.31
CA TRP A 133 -12.53 13.18 -2.86
C TRP A 133 -11.73 14.25 -2.12
N PHE A 134 -10.66 14.78 -2.71
CA PHE A 134 -9.66 15.59 -2.01
C PHE A 134 -9.81 17.09 -2.27
N GLU A 135 -10.35 17.51 -3.41
CA GLU A 135 -10.64 18.93 -3.69
C GLU A 135 -11.55 19.58 -2.63
N PRO A 136 -12.64 18.94 -2.14
CA PRO A 136 -13.46 19.50 -1.05
C PRO A 136 -12.72 19.67 0.28
N LEU A 137 -11.59 18.98 0.45
CA LEU A 137 -10.72 19.10 1.62
C LEU A 137 -9.71 20.24 1.47
N GLY A 138 -9.60 20.83 0.29
CA GLY A 138 -8.59 21.82 -0.08
C GLY A 138 -7.25 21.21 -0.47
N LEU A 139 -7.26 19.97 -0.98
CA LEU A 139 -6.06 19.23 -1.37
C LEU A 139 -6.01 19.09 -2.88
N GLU A 140 -4.85 19.39 -3.47
CA GLU A 140 -4.61 19.25 -4.90
C GLU A 140 -4.16 17.82 -5.25
N VAL A 141 -4.46 17.40 -6.47
CA VAL A 141 -4.09 16.07 -7.00
C VAL A 141 -3.53 16.24 -8.41
N GLY A 142 -2.21 16.17 -8.51
CA GLY A 142 -1.50 16.08 -9.78
C GLY A 142 -1.65 14.71 -10.47
N TRP A 143 -1.61 14.71 -11.80
CA TRP A 143 -1.53 13.49 -12.60
C TRP A 143 -0.36 13.58 -13.57
N LEU A 144 0.59 12.63 -13.47
CA LEU A 144 1.79 12.57 -14.29
C LEU A 144 1.75 11.36 -15.22
N ALA A 145 1.71 11.62 -16.53
CA ALA A 145 1.78 10.60 -17.57
C ALA A 145 2.98 10.84 -18.51
N GLY A 146 3.52 9.77 -19.08
CA GLY A 146 4.72 9.82 -19.93
C GLY A 146 4.57 10.71 -21.18
N LYS A 147 3.33 10.92 -21.64
CA LYS A 147 2.99 11.77 -22.78
C LYS A 147 3.07 13.27 -22.50
N GLN A 148 3.11 13.69 -21.24
CA GLN A 148 3.11 15.11 -20.85
C GLN A 148 4.51 15.73 -20.99
N LYS A 149 4.60 16.90 -21.61
CA LYS A 149 5.88 17.60 -21.90
C LYS A 149 5.97 18.96 -21.20
N GLY A 150 7.20 19.36 -20.87
CA GLY A 150 7.56 20.73 -20.49
C GLY A 150 6.77 21.29 -19.30
N LYS A 151 6.17 22.47 -19.49
CA LYS A 151 5.47 23.23 -18.44
C LYS A 151 4.28 22.50 -17.83
N ALA A 152 3.53 21.73 -18.63
CA ALA A 152 2.37 20.98 -18.13
C ALA A 152 2.76 19.93 -17.10
N ARG A 153 3.91 19.27 -17.30
CA ARG A 153 4.45 18.28 -16.35
C ARG A 153 4.89 18.92 -15.04
N ILE A 154 5.53 20.09 -15.09
CA ILE A 154 6.01 20.80 -13.88
C ILE A 154 4.82 21.23 -13.03
N ALA A 155 3.79 21.82 -13.63
CA ALA A 155 2.58 22.21 -12.90
C ALA A 155 1.90 21.02 -12.19
N GLN A 156 1.90 19.83 -12.81
CA GLN A 156 1.35 18.61 -12.19
C GLN A 156 2.27 17.98 -11.12
N GLN A 157 3.53 18.40 -11.01
CA GLN A 157 4.44 17.96 -9.94
C GLN A 157 4.34 18.82 -8.69
N GLU A 158 3.93 20.09 -8.86
CA GLU A 158 3.75 21.05 -7.77
C GLU A 158 2.39 20.89 -7.06
N ALA A 159 1.41 20.30 -7.77
CA ALA A 159 0.10 19.90 -7.26
C ALA A 159 0.17 18.59 -6.45
#